data_AF-A0A920NW90-F1
#
_entry.id   AF-A0A920NW90-F1
#
_cell.length_a   1.000
_cell.length_b   1.000
_cell.length_c   1.000
_cell.angle_alpha   90.00
_cell.angle_beta   90.00
_cell.angle_gamma   90.00
#
_symmetry.space_group_name_H-M   'P 1'
#
loop_
_entity.id
_entity.type
_entity.pdbx_description
1 polymer ?
#
loop_
_entity_poly.entity_id
_entity_poly.type
_entity_poly.pdbx_seq_one_letter_code
_entity_poly.pdbx_strand_id
1 'polypeptide(L)' 'MKKFRLFNSLAIAVSLLGLPAIFFTAFGADDVEEVVAVGSRREARSVGDSPAPVDIITGSDFVNQGPYGPSRHD' A
#
# COMPACT_ATOMS: atom_id res chain seq x y z
N MET A 1 38.97 4.28 27.08
CA MET A 1 38.68 3.87 25.68
C MET A 1 37.46 2.94 25.54
N LYS A 2 36.95 2.27 26.59
CA LYS A 2 35.77 1.37 26.49
C LYS A 2 34.44 2.10 26.18
N LYS A 3 34.24 3.29 26.76
CA LYS A 3 33.02 4.11 26.62
C LYS A 3 32.76 4.51 25.15
N PHE A 4 33.81 4.90 24.43
CA PHE A 4 33.75 5.26 23.01
C PHE A 4 33.35 4.07 22.12
N ARG A 5 33.77 2.85 22.47
CA ARG A 5 33.37 1.62 21.75
C ARG A 5 31.89 1.26 21.99
N LEU A 6 31.39 1.51 23.20
CA LEU A 6 29.98 1.29 23.57
C LEU A 6 29.03 2.26 22.84
N PHE A 7 29.44 3.52 22.67
CA PHE A 7 28.64 4.49 21.90
C PHE A 7 28.56 4.13 20.42
N ASN A 8 29.66 3.68 19.80
CA ASN A 8 29.65 3.24 18.41
C ASN A 8 28.80 1.98 18.19
N SER A 9 28.82 1.00 19.11
CA SER A 9 27.98 -0.20 18.99
C SER A 9 26.50 0.11 19.16
N LEU A 10 26.16 1.06 20.04
CA LEU A 10 24.78 1.47 20.27
C LEU A 10 24.19 2.21 19.06
N ALA A 11 24.98 3.09 18.43
CA ALA A 11 24.56 3.79 17.22
C ALA A 11 24.25 2.82 16.07
N ILE A 12 25.08 1.78 15.90
CA ILE A 12 24.85 0.72 14.90
C ILE A 12 23.57 -0.06 15.24
N ALA A 13 23.40 -0.50 16.49
CA ALA A 13 22.22 -1.27 16.91
C ALA A 13 20.90 -0.50 16.70
N VAL A 14 20.86 0.80 16.99
CA VAL A 14 19.68 1.66 16.79
C VAL A 14 19.39 1.84 15.29
N SER A 15 20.43 1.93 14.45
CA SER A 15 20.23 2.03 12.99
C SER A 15 19.59 0.78 12.37
N LEU A 16 19.93 -0.42 12.86
CA LEU A 16 19.34 -1.68 12.38
C LEU A 16 17.88 -1.85 12.82
N LEU A 17 17.49 -1.31 13.98
CA LEU A 17 16.11 -1.34 14.47
C LEU A 17 15.18 -0.36 13.73
N GLY A 18 15.71 0.66 13.08
CA GLY A 18 14.95 1.66 12.31
C GLY A 18 14.62 1.26 10.87
N LEU A 19 15.26 0.21 10.33
CA LEU A 19 15.08 -0.22 8.94
C LEU A 19 13.63 -0.58 8.55
N PRO A 20 12.82 -1.32 9.35
CA PRO A 20 11.47 -1.70 8.91
C PRO A 20 10.49 -0.53 8.81
N ALA A 21 10.80 0.65 9.37
CA ALA A 21 9.91 1.81 9.37
C ALA A 21 10.03 2.71 8.11
N ILE A 22 11.02 2.48 7.24
CA ILE A 22 11.34 3.39 6.12
C ILE A 22 10.82 2.85 4.77
N PHE A 23 10.35 1.60 4.71
CA PHE A 23 9.93 0.94 3.47
C PHE A 23 8.54 1.34 2.92
N PHE A 24 7.89 2.37 3.47
CA PHE A 24 6.58 2.84 2.98
C PHE A 24 6.62 4.21 2.30
N THR A 25 7.80 4.72 1.96
CA THR A 25 7.89 5.89 1.09
C THR A 25 8.02 5.43 -0.35
N ALA A 26 6.87 5.28 -1.02
CA ALA A 26 6.77 5.00 -2.45
C ALA A 26 7.26 6.23 -3.24
N PHE A 27 8.58 6.43 -3.29
CA PHE A 27 9.22 7.36 -4.21
C PHE A 27 9.13 6.74 -5.61
N GLY A 28 8.14 7.19 -6.40
CA GLY A 28 7.87 6.70 -7.76
C GLY A 28 6.42 6.28 -8.04
N ALA A 29 5.49 6.53 -7.11
CA ALA A 29 4.09 6.05 -7.19
C ALA A 29 3.30 6.43 -8.47
N ASP A 30 3.74 7.41 -9.25
CA ASP A 30 3.08 7.79 -10.51
C ASP A 30 3.44 6.86 -11.69
N ASP A 31 4.54 6.11 -11.61
CA ASP A 31 5.02 5.20 -12.68
C ASP A 31 4.89 3.70 -12.31
N VAL A 32 4.19 3.37 -11.22
CA VAL A 32 4.01 1.99 -10.79
C VAL A 32 2.77 1.40 -11.45
N GLU A 33 2.95 0.31 -12.21
CA GLU A 33 1.84 -0.41 -12.84
C GLU A 33 0.89 -0.98 -11.77
N GLU A 34 -0.42 -0.73 -11.94
CA GLU A 34 -1.45 -1.30 -11.09
C GLU A 34 -1.65 -2.78 -11.43
N VAL A 35 -1.17 -3.64 -10.55
CA VAL A 35 -1.28 -5.10 -10.69
C VAL A 35 -2.37 -5.62 -9.75
N VAL A 36 -3.44 -6.20 -10.32
CA VAL A 36 -4.59 -6.71 -9.55
C VAL A 36 -4.73 -8.23 -9.73
N ALA A 37 -5.01 -8.94 -8.64
CA ALA A 37 -5.33 -10.36 -8.69
C ALA A 37 -6.83 -10.57 -8.97
N VAL A 38 -7.16 -10.99 -10.19
CA VAL A 38 -8.54 -11.33 -10.57
C VAL A 38 -8.84 -12.78 -10.15
N GLY A 39 -9.33 -12.94 -8.91
CA GLY A 39 -9.60 -14.24 -8.28
C GLY A 39 -8.41 -14.83 -7.51
N SER A 40 -8.59 -15.97 -6.85
CA SER A 40 -7.62 -16.51 -5.87
C SER A 40 -6.60 -17.52 -6.42
N ARG A 41 -6.73 -17.95 -7.68
CA ARG A 41 -5.96 -19.07 -8.26
C ARG A 41 -4.80 -18.63 -9.15
N ARG A 42 -4.70 -17.35 -9.47
CA ARG A 42 -3.69 -16.82 -10.39
C ARG A 42 -2.91 -15.72 -9.71
N GLU A 43 -1.67 -15.55 -10.15
CA GLU A 43 -0.86 -14.41 -9.74
C GLU A 43 -1.47 -13.10 -10.23
N ALA A 44 -1.16 -12.03 -9.50
CA ALA A 44 -1.59 -10.69 -9.86
C ALA A 44 -0.96 -10.31 -11.21
N ARG A 45 -1.76 -9.69 -12.07
CA ARG A 45 -1.35 -9.26 -13.42
C ARG A 45 -1.94 -7.90 -13.75
N SER A 46 -1.35 -7.23 -14.73
CA SER A 46 -1.91 -5.99 -15.25
C SER A 46 -3.33 -6.19 -15.77
N VAL A 47 -4.20 -5.23 -15.48
CA VAL A 47 -5.58 -5.22 -16.03
C VAL A 47 -5.59 -4.96 -17.53
N GLY A 48 -4.58 -4.26 -18.06
CA GLY A 48 -4.44 -3.98 -19.49
C GLY A 48 -4.26 -5.24 -20.34
N ASP A 49 -3.75 -6.32 -19.75
CA ASP A 49 -3.56 -7.60 -20.44
C ASP A 49 -4.79 -8.51 -20.35
N SER A 50 -5.86 -8.09 -19.67
CA SER A 50 -7.07 -8.88 -19.53
C SER A 50 -7.80 -9.03 -20.89
N PRO A 51 -8.14 -10.25 -21.32
CA PRO A 51 -8.89 -10.47 -22.57
C PRO A 51 -10.36 -10.06 -22.48
N ALA A 52 -10.86 -9.76 -21.28
CA ALA A 52 -12.23 -9.32 -21.00
C ALA A 52 -12.21 -8.00 -20.23
N PRO A 53 -13.27 -7.17 -20.33
CA PRO A 53 -13.42 -5.98 -19.50
C PRO A 53 -13.38 -6.33 -18.00
N VAL A 54 -12.64 -5.56 -17.21
CA VAL A 54 -12.49 -5.75 -15.75
C VAL A 54 -12.73 -4.41 -15.06
N ASP A 55 -13.68 -4.41 -14.12
CA ASP A 55 -13.91 -3.30 -13.21
C ASP A 55 -13.23 -3.58 -11.87
N ILE A 56 -12.50 -2.59 -11.33
CA ILE A 56 -11.85 -2.69 -10.02
C ILE A 56 -12.69 -1.89 -9.02
N ILE A 57 -13.12 -2.55 -7.94
CA ILE A 57 -13.77 -1.90 -6.80
C ILE A 57 -12.86 -2.11 -5.58
N THR A 58 -12.40 -0.99 -5.02
CA THR A 58 -11.47 -0.92 -3.90
C THR A 58 -12.20 -0.73 -2.58
N GLY A 59 -11.48 -0.91 -1.45
CA GLY A 59 -12.03 -0.67 -0.11
C GLY A 59 -12.58 0.75 0.07
N SER A 60 -11.94 1.76 -0.52
CA SER A 60 -12.39 3.16 -0.48
C SER A 60 -13.73 3.38 -1.17
N ASP A 61 -14.04 2.60 -2.21
CA ASP A 61 -15.31 2.70 -2.94
C ASP A 61 -16.51 2.27 -2.09
N PHE A 62 -16.28 1.58 -0.96
CA PHE A 62 -17.31 1.18 -0.01
C PHE A 62 -17.56 2.19 1.12
N VAL A 63 -16.65 3.14 1.36
CA VAL A 63 -16.71 4.01 2.56
C VAL A 63 -17.71 5.16 2.41
N ASN A 64 -18.01 5.59 1.18
CA ASN A 64 -18.86 6.75 0.91
C ASN A 64 -20.00 6.45 -0.06
N GLN A 65 -20.68 5.31 0.10
CA GLN A 65 -21.82 4.94 -0.75
C GLN A 65 -23.14 5.64 -0.36
N GLY A 66 -23.18 6.33 0.79
CA GLY A 66 -24.30 7.15 1.28
C GLY A 66 -25.62 6.38 1.53
N PRO A 67 -26.33 6.62 2.65
CA PRO A 67 -27.74 6.26 2.69
C PRO A 67 -28.47 7.16 1.69
N TYR A 68 -29.13 6.55 0.71
CA TYR A 68 -30.19 7.08 -0.17
C TYR A 68 -30.38 8.60 -0.21
N GLY A 69 -30.32 9.16 -1.43
CA GLY A 69 -30.51 10.57 -1.76
C GLY A 69 -31.76 11.24 -1.18
N PRO A 70 -31.93 12.55 -1.42
CA PRO A 70 -32.84 13.41 -0.65
C PRO A 70 -34.21 12.74 -0.51
N SER A 71 -34.57 12.41 0.73
CA SER A 71 -35.92 12.01 1.09
C SER A 71 -36.83 13.13 0.63
N ARG A 72 -37.56 12.88 -0.47
CA ARG A 72 -38.62 13.76 -0.93
C ARG A 72 -39.58 13.90 0.24
N HIS A 73 -39.60 15.11 0.79
CA HIS A 73 -40.60 15.54 1.74
C HIS A 73 -41.81 15.93 0.89
N ASP A 74 -42.70 14.96 0.70
CA ASP A 74 -44.09 15.18 0.35
C ASP A 74 -44.89 15.55 1.61
#